data_AF-A0AA95FDR9-F1
#
_entry.id   AF-A0AA95FDR9-F1
#
_cell.length_a   1.000
_cell.length_b   1.000
_cell.length_c   1.000
_cell.angle_alpha   90.00
_cell.angle_beta   90.00
_cell.angle_gamma   90.00
#
_symmetry.space_group_name_H-M   'P 1'
#
loop_
_entity.id
_entity.type
_entity.pdbx_description
1 polymer ?
#
loop_
_entity_poly.entity_id
_entity_poly.type
_entity_poly.pdbx_seq_one_letter_code
_entity_poly.pdbx_strand_id
1 'polypeptide(L)'
;MKTILNFLFIVGINIILYAQKVEYKNNIIAIDGNKIGKVEVQKQNFGLTKNFNLYSMGGEKLVIAVLSTEFEGDKNDNATMFYRFTFLPTNQVGIFKLSTLGMEKGFVNLIGKGGIIDGNTLNEGKVTELIASKGVSPRTAVNYTLVSRNKSWPIELKQDKSIEQGVEKIGFFTSTGNVGGQDSYEFFIPNGVLVAKVSFAGGNNAQNFELFSAKDNVRRVVAIPQKDNVKFSSSVVDPNSLTLKRITAWLVQNGYL
;
A
#
# COMPACT_ATOMS: atom_id res chain seq x y z
N MET A 1 -22.33 -32.92 -70.14
CA MET A 1 -22.94 -32.84 -68.81
C MET A 1 -21.91 -33.34 -67.79
N LYS A 2 -21.47 -32.48 -66.85
CA LYS A 2 -20.86 -32.84 -65.54
C LYS A 2 -19.50 -33.59 -65.57
N THR A 3 -18.47 -33.30 -64.79
CA THR A 3 -18.29 -32.45 -63.60
C THR A 3 -16.79 -32.39 -63.28
N ILE A 4 -16.30 -31.17 -63.10
CA ILE A 4 -15.46 -30.67 -61.98
C ILE A 4 -14.08 -31.31 -61.75
N LEU A 5 -13.10 -30.54 -62.19
CA LEU A 5 -11.71 -30.48 -61.77
C LEU A 5 -11.62 -30.05 -60.29
N ASN A 6 -11.16 -30.93 -59.40
CA ASN A 6 -10.82 -30.57 -58.03
C ASN A 6 -9.36 -30.10 -58.00
N PHE A 7 -9.19 -28.78 -58.01
CA PHE A 7 -7.90 -28.12 -57.79
C PHE A 7 -7.77 -27.78 -56.30
N LEU A 8 -6.84 -28.44 -55.64
CA LEU A 8 -6.50 -28.25 -54.24
C LEU A 8 -5.64 -26.96 -54.11
N PHE A 9 -6.24 -25.83 -53.76
CA PHE A 9 -5.51 -24.62 -53.34
C PHE A 9 -5.64 -24.47 -51.82
N ILE A 10 -4.69 -25.03 -51.08
CA ILE A 10 -4.49 -24.72 -49.66
C ILE A 10 -3.86 -23.32 -49.61
N VAL A 11 -4.68 -22.30 -49.39
CA VAL A 11 -4.21 -20.95 -49.08
C VAL A 11 -3.76 -20.95 -47.61
N GLY A 12 -2.46 -21.16 -47.40
CA GLY A 12 -1.81 -20.89 -46.12
C GLY A 12 -1.76 -19.38 -45.88
N ILE A 13 -2.77 -18.86 -45.17
CA ILE A 13 -2.76 -17.49 -44.65
C ILE A 13 -1.68 -17.44 -43.56
N ASN A 14 -0.50 -16.91 -43.91
CA ASN A 14 0.49 -16.48 -42.94
C ASN A 14 -0.08 -15.28 -42.18
N ILE A 15 -0.67 -15.51 -41.01
CA ILE A 15 -1.00 -14.45 -40.07
C ILE A 15 0.32 -13.94 -39.49
N ILE A 16 0.90 -12.92 -40.12
CA ILE A 16 2.05 -12.20 -39.56
C ILE A 16 1.51 -11.38 -38.39
N LEU A 17 1.60 -11.94 -37.18
CA LEU A 17 1.37 -11.23 -35.93
C LEU A 17 2.50 -10.21 -35.76
N TYR A 18 2.26 -8.96 -36.17
CA TYR A 18 3.13 -7.85 -35.79
C TYR A 18 2.98 -7.59 -34.30
N ALA A 19 4.01 -7.95 -33.53
CA ALA A 19 4.09 -7.61 -32.12
C ALA A 19 4.21 -6.07 -31.99
N GLN A 20 3.27 -5.43 -31.29
CA GLN A 20 3.31 -3.99 -31.01
C GLN A 20 4.63 -3.60 -30.36
N LYS A 21 5.33 -2.63 -30.95
CA LYS A 21 6.61 -2.14 -30.45
C LYS A 21 6.36 -0.99 -29.48
N VAL A 22 6.57 -1.26 -28.20
CA VAL A 22 6.51 -0.23 -27.15
C VAL A 22 7.90 0.39 -26.97
N GLU A 23 7.96 1.71 -27.13
CA GLU A 23 9.16 2.51 -26.94
C GLU A 23 8.99 3.48 -25.75
N TYR A 24 10.06 3.68 -25.00
CA TYR A 24 10.10 4.62 -23.89
C TYR A 24 11.34 5.49 -23.99
N LYS A 25 11.14 6.79 -24.21
CA LYS A 25 12.24 7.77 -24.31
C LYS A 25 11.78 9.12 -23.80
N ASN A 26 12.65 9.79 -23.04
CA ASN A 26 12.38 11.12 -22.49
C ASN A 26 11.02 11.20 -21.78
N ASN A 27 10.71 10.18 -20.97
CA ASN A 27 9.45 10.09 -20.23
C ASN A 27 8.19 10.02 -21.11
N ILE A 28 8.31 9.66 -22.39
CA ILE A 28 7.19 9.49 -23.31
C ILE A 28 7.09 8.03 -23.72
N ILE A 29 5.86 7.50 -23.69
CA ILE A 29 5.52 6.19 -24.24
C ILE A 29 5.10 6.39 -25.69
N ALA A 30 5.68 5.59 -26.58
CA ALA A 30 5.23 5.47 -27.96
C ALA A 30 4.91 4.01 -28.30
N ILE A 31 3.85 3.80 -29.09
CA ILE A 31 3.49 2.50 -29.67
C ILE A 31 3.64 2.63 -31.17
N ASP A 32 4.49 1.79 -31.77
CA ASP A 32 4.74 1.77 -33.21
C ASP A 32 5.08 3.17 -33.76
N GLY A 33 5.83 3.95 -32.98
CA GLY A 33 6.24 5.32 -33.29
C GLY A 33 5.25 6.42 -32.88
N ASN A 34 3.99 6.08 -32.56
CA ASN A 34 2.98 7.03 -32.15
C ASN A 34 3.07 7.34 -30.65
N LYS A 35 3.27 8.60 -30.28
CA LYS A 35 3.33 9.03 -28.87
C LYS A 35 1.93 8.98 -28.27
N ILE A 36 1.79 8.24 -27.17
CA ILE A 36 0.48 8.00 -26.54
C ILE A 36 0.36 8.56 -25.13
N GLY A 37 1.47 8.84 -24.44
CA GLY A 37 1.40 9.37 -23.08
C GLY A 37 2.76 9.76 -22.50
N LYS A 38 2.70 10.51 -21.41
CA LYS A 38 3.87 10.99 -20.65
C LYS A 38 3.87 10.36 -19.26
N VAL A 39 5.02 9.86 -18.84
CA VAL A 39 5.25 9.24 -17.53
C VAL A 39 5.99 10.21 -16.64
N GLU A 40 5.42 10.52 -15.49
CA GLU A 40 6.13 11.18 -14.40
C GLU A 40 6.61 10.11 -13.43
N VAL A 41 7.91 10.11 -13.14
CA VAL A 41 8.55 9.15 -12.23
C VAL A 41 8.86 9.84 -10.91
N GLN A 42 8.23 9.39 -9.83
CA GLN A 42 8.46 9.89 -8.48
C GLN A 42 9.37 8.91 -7.73
N LYS A 43 10.65 9.29 -7.59
CA LYS A 43 11.65 8.48 -6.88
C LYS A 43 11.41 8.56 -5.37
N GLN A 44 11.46 7.41 -4.70
CA GLN A 44 11.40 7.27 -3.26
C GLN A 44 12.58 6.44 -2.77
N ASN A 45 12.91 6.50 -1.47
CA ASN A 45 14.00 5.73 -0.86
C ASN A 45 15.32 5.86 -1.63
N PHE A 46 15.77 7.10 -1.86
CA PHE A 46 16.97 7.40 -2.66
C PHE A 46 16.96 6.83 -4.09
N GLY A 47 15.77 6.56 -4.64
CA GLY A 47 15.58 6.04 -6.00
C GLY A 47 15.49 4.52 -6.10
N LEU A 48 15.56 3.80 -4.98
CA LEU A 48 15.37 2.34 -4.92
C LEU A 48 13.94 1.92 -5.26
N THR A 49 12.97 2.79 -5.00
CA THR A 49 11.54 2.57 -5.30
C THR A 49 11.00 3.77 -6.08
N LYS A 50 9.98 3.56 -6.92
CA LYS A 50 9.47 4.60 -7.82
C LYS A 50 7.96 4.49 -7.92
N ASN A 51 7.25 5.59 -7.76
CA ASN A 51 5.84 5.69 -8.13
C ASN A 51 5.73 6.33 -9.53
N PHE A 52 4.63 6.07 -10.23
CA PHE A 52 4.42 6.53 -11.59
C PHE A 52 3.08 7.24 -11.71
N ASN A 53 3.07 8.39 -12.36
CA ASN A 53 1.85 8.98 -12.90
C ASN A 53 1.93 8.92 -14.43
N LEU A 54 0.86 8.45 -15.07
CA LEU A 54 0.70 8.53 -16.50
C LEU A 54 -0.25 9.67 -16.83
N TYR A 55 0.16 10.50 -17.78
CA TYR A 55 -0.66 11.56 -18.36
C TYR A 55 -0.87 11.28 -19.85
N SER A 56 -2.01 11.70 -20.37
CA SER A 56 -2.23 11.79 -21.81
C SER A 56 -1.28 12.81 -22.42
N MET A 57 -1.16 12.81 -23.74
CA MET A 57 -0.42 13.86 -24.45
C MET A 57 -1.07 15.24 -24.30
N GLY A 58 -2.38 15.31 -24.01
CA GLY A 58 -3.10 16.54 -23.68
C GLY A 58 -2.95 17.02 -22.22
N GLY A 59 -2.29 16.25 -21.36
CA GLY A 59 -2.03 16.63 -19.96
C GLY A 59 -3.02 16.05 -18.93
N GLU A 60 -4.00 15.27 -19.36
CA GLU A 60 -4.96 14.62 -18.46
C GLU A 60 -4.30 13.48 -17.70
N LYS A 61 -4.51 13.38 -16.38
CA LYS A 61 -3.96 12.28 -15.59
C LYS A 61 -4.78 11.02 -15.81
N LEU A 62 -4.14 9.96 -16.27
CA LEU A 62 -4.80 8.71 -16.65
C LEU A 62 -4.60 7.62 -15.60
N VAL A 63 -3.38 7.44 -15.11
CA VAL A 63 -3.03 6.34 -14.19
C VAL A 63 -2.14 6.83 -13.07
N ILE A 64 -2.40 6.36 -11.86
CA ILE A 64 -1.50 6.48 -10.70
C ILE A 64 -1.06 5.07 -10.31
N ALA A 65 0.24 4.81 -10.31
CA ALA A 65 0.81 3.54 -9.87
C ALA A 65 1.73 3.76 -8.65
N VAL A 66 1.35 3.18 -7.52
CA VAL A 66 2.04 3.34 -6.24
C VAL A 66 2.48 1.99 -5.72
N LEU A 67 3.69 1.93 -5.15
CA LEU A 67 4.19 0.75 -4.47
C LEU A 67 3.24 0.35 -3.33
N SER A 68 2.79 -0.90 -3.33
CA SER A 68 1.93 -1.45 -2.29
C SER A 68 2.73 -2.37 -1.38
N THR A 69 3.04 -1.88 -0.18
CA THR A 69 3.74 -2.65 0.86
C THR A 69 2.77 -3.45 1.74
N GLU A 70 1.46 -3.34 1.53
CA GLU A 70 0.45 -4.07 2.31
C GLU A 70 0.29 -5.56 1.93
N PHE A 71 0.96 -6.03 0.87
CA PHE A 71 0.81 -7.40 0.35
C PHE A 71 1.99 -8.30 0.70
N GLU A 72 1.74 -9.60 0.91
CA GLU A 72 2.80 -10.58 1.19
C GLU A 72 3.70 -10.71 -0.04
N GLY A 73 4.98 -10.36 0.11
CA GLY A 73 6.01 -10.75 -0.84
C GLY A 73 6.03 -12.28 -0.98
N ASP A 74 6.14 -12.75 -2.21
CA ASP A 74 6.36 -14.17 -2.45
C ASP A 74 7.77 -14.52 -1.94
N LYS A 75 7.85 -15.47 -1.00
CA LYS A 75 9.10 -15.86 -0.32
C LYS A 75 10.19 -16.34 -1.28
N ASN A 76 9.81 -16.73 -2.51
CA ASN A 76 10.72 -17.20 -3.54
C ASN A 76 10.97 -16.15 -4.64
N ASP A 77 10.36 -14.97 -4.59
CA ASP A 77 10.45 -13.92 -5.61
C ASP A 77 10.80 -12.56 -4.98
N ASN A 78 12.11 -12.34 -4.82
CA ASN A 78 12.68 -11.05 -4.38
C ASN A 78 12.90 -10.08 -5.55
N ALA A 79 12.52 -10.48 -6.77
CA ALA A 79 12.79 -9.73 -7.99
C ALA A 79 11.63 -8.84 -8.42
N THR A 80 10.47 -8.94 -7.75
CA THR A 80 9.29 -8.15 -8.05
C THR A 80 8.69 -7.48 -6.81
N MET A 81 7.94 -6.40 -7.03
CA MET A 81 7.20 -5.66 -6.03
C MET A 81 5.76 -5.46 -6.49
N PHE A 82 4.82 -5.45 -5.54
CA PHE A 82 3.42 -5.16 -5.85
C PHE A 82 3.18 -3.66 -5.98
N TYR A 83 2.40 -3.29 -6.98
CA TYR A 83 1.98 -1.93 -7.24
C TYR A 83 0.47 -1.88 -7.41
N ARG A 84 -0.17 -0.92 -6.76
CA ARG A 84 -1.58 -0.58 -6.99
C ARG A 84 -1.65 0.45 -8.10
N PHE A 85 -2.36 0.10 -9.17
CA PHE A 85 -2.65 0.98 -10.29
C PHE A 85 -4.09 1.44 -10.15
N THR A 86 -4.28 2.76 -10.10
CA THR A 86 -5.59 3.41 -10.15
C THR A 86 -5.76 4.03 -11.53
N PHE A 87 -6.77 3.58 -12.27
CA PHE A 87 -7.13 4.07 -13.60
C PHE A 87 -8.21 5.14 -13.42
N LEU A 88 -7.82 6.42 -13.50
CA LEU A 88 -8.67 7.52 -13.02
C LEU A 88 -9.95 7.72 -13.84
N PRO A 89 -9.92 7.76 -15.19
CA PRO A 89 -11.15 7.98 -15.96
C PRO A 89 -12.19 6.86 -15.81
N THR A 90 -11.76 5.65 -15.48
CA THR A 90 -12.62 4.45 -15.39
C THR A 90 -12.93 4.04 -13.95
N ASN A 91 -12.33 4.69 -12.95
CA ASN A 91 -12.42 4.34 -11.53
C ASN A 91 -12.07 2.88 -11.20
N GLN A 92 -11.29 2.22 -12.08
CA GLN A 92 -10.87 0.85 -11.87
C GLN A 92 -9.53 0.80 -11.13
N VAL A 93 -9.33 -0.24 -10.34
CA VAL A 93 -8.09 -0.47 -9.58
C VAL A 93 -7.61 -1.89 -9.82
N GLY A 94 -6.32 -2.05 -10.12
CA GLY A 94 -5.66 -3.35 -10.26
C GLY A 94 -4.36 -3.40 -9.48
N ILE A 95 -3.97 -4.58 -9.02
CA ILE A 95 -2.66 -4.82 -8.40
C ILE A 95 -1.78 -5.55 -9.42
N PHE A 96 -0.56 -5.08 -9.61
CA PHE A 96 0.38 -5.62 -10.60
C PHE A 96 1.74 -5.88 -9.95
N LYS A 97 2.49 -6.85 -10.47
CA LYS A 97 3.89 -7.05 -10.12
C LYS A 97 4.80 -6.29 -11.09
N LEU A 98 5.71 -5.46 -10.56
CA LEU A 98 6.77 -4.83 -11.33
C LEU A 98 8.13 -5.35 -10.88
N SER A 99 9.03 -5.62 -11.83
CA SER A 99 10.40 -6.05 -11.50
C SER A 99 11.22 -4.91 -10.89
N THR A 100 11.95 -5.18 -9.81
CA THR A 100 12.81 -4.22 -9.10
C THR A 100 13.89 -3.62 -10.01
N LEU A 101 14.52 -4.42 -10.87
CA LEU A 101 15.60 -4.01 -11.77
C LEU A 101 15.13 -3.34 -13.07
N GLY A 102 13.81 -3.16 -13.25
CA GLY A 102 13.25 -2.64 -14.50
C GLY A 102 11.88 -1.99 -14.34
N MET A 103 11.56 -1.45 -13.16
CA MET A 103 10.20 -0.99 -12.82
C MET A 103 9.58 -0.06 -13.86
N GLU A 104 10.34 0.95 -14.32
CA GLU A 104 9.88 1.89 -15.35
C GLU A 104 9.51 1.19 -16.67
N LYS A 105 10.39 0.31 -17.16
CA LYS A 105 10.15 -0.44 -18.40
C LYS A 105 8.99 -1.43 -18.22
N GLY A 106 8.85 -2.03 -17.04
CA GLY A 106 7.71 -2.89 -16.69
C GLY A 106 6.39 -2.14 -16.72
N PHE A 107 6.34 -0.97 -16.06
CA PHE A 107 5.19 -0.07 -16.08
C PHE A 107 4.81 0.33 -17.50
N VAL A 108 5.77 0.85 -18.28
CA VAL A 108 5.52 1.30 -19.65
C VAL A 108 5.06 0.16 -20.55
N ASN A 109 5.64 -1.04 -20.41
CA ASN A 109 5.21 -2.20 -21.18
C ASN A 109 3.79 -2.66 -20.83
N LEU A 110 3.38 -2.62 -19.56
CA LEU A 110 2.01 -2.97 -19.16
C LEU A 110 1.00 -2.00 -19.79
N ILE A 111 1.25 -0.70 -19.67
CA ILE A 111 0.38 0.34 -20.24
C ILE A 111 0.37 0.27 -21.78
N GLY A 112 1.56 0.23 -22.39
CA GLY A 112 1.73 0.24 -23.83
C GLY A 112 1.11 -1.00 -24.49
N LYS A 113 1.46 -2.21 -24.03
CA LYS A 113 0.90 -3.44 -24.61
C LYS A 113 -0.58 -3.64 -24.28
N GLY A 114 -1.06 -3.07 -23.17
CA GLY A 114 -2.49 -3.09 -22.83
C GLY A 114 -3.34 -2.24 -23.78
N GLY A 115 -2.72 -1.30 -24.53
CA GLY A 115 -3.42 -0.45 -25.49
C GLY A 115 -4.58 0.34 -24.86
N ILE A 116 -4.45 0.66 -23.57
CA ILE A 116 -5.55 1.19 -22.75
C ILE A 116 -5.81 2.68 -22.96
N ILE A 117 -4.84 3.41 -23.51
CA ILE A 117 -4.97 4.86 -23.74
C ILE A 117 -5.71 5.09 -25.05
N ASP A 118 -6.77 5.90 -24.98
CA ASP A 118 -7.54 6.35 -26.14
C ASP A 118 -7.61 7.88 -26.13
N GLY A 119 -6.71 8.51 -26.89
CA GLY A 119 -6.53 9.96 -26.88
C GLY A 119 -6.20 10.53 -25.50
N ASN A 120 -7.14 11.30 -24.94
CA ASN A 120 -7.02 11.92 -23.61
C ASN A 120 -7.74 11.14 -22.49
N THR A 121 -8.22 9.94 -22.77
CA THR A 121 -8.92 9.08 -21.80
C THR A 121 -8.39 7.64 -21.82
N LEU A 122 -9.07 6.75 -21.11
CA LEU A 122 -8.81 5.31 -21.11
C LEU A 122 -9.99 4.54 -21.71
N ASN A 123 -9.68 3.48 -22.45
CA ASN A 123 -10.66 2.51 -22.91
C ASN A 123 -11.00 1.52 -21.78
N GLU A 124 -12.20 1.61 -21.22
CA GLU A 124 -12.63 0.82 -20.06
C GLU A 124 -12.55 -0.71 -20.27
N GLY A 125 -12.97 -1.19 -21.45
CA GLY A 125 -12.91 -2.61 -21.78
C GLY A 125 -11.47 -3.15 -21.76
N LYS A 126 -10.53 -2.38 -22.33
CA LYS A 126 -9.11 -2.75 -22.32
C LYS A 126 -8.46 -2.63 -20.96
N VAL A 127 -8.86 -1.67 -20.13
CA VAL A 127 -8.40 -1.60 -18.73
C VAL A 127 -8.87 -2.85 -17.98
N THR A 128 -10.12 -3.24 -18.15
CA THR A 128 -10.68 -4.46 -17.56
C THR A 128 -9.91 -5.70 -18.00
N GLU A 129 -9.63 -5.83 -19.30
CA GLU A 129 -8.84 -6.93 -19.87
C GLU A 129 -7.39 -6.94 -19.34
N LEU A 130 -6.75 -5.78 -19.22
CA LEU A 130 -5.40 -5.65 -18.67
C LEU A 130 -5.35 -6.13 -17.21
N ILE A 131 -6.32 -5.69 -16.38
CA ILE A 131 -6.43 -6.13 -14.98
C ILE A 131 -6.67 -7.64 -14.93
N ALA A 132 -7.59 -8.18 -15.74
CA ALA A 132 -7.88 -9.61 -15.74
C ALA A 132 -6.69 -10.47 -16.19
N SER A 133 -5.91 -10.00 -17.16
CA SER A 133 -4.83 -10.80 -17.79
C SER A 133 -3.46 -10.65 -17.12
N LYS A 134 -3.18 -9.49 -16.51
CA LYS A 134 -1.88 -9.17 -15.89
C LYS A 134 -1.96 -8.77 -14.43
N GLY A 135 -3.15 -8.46 -13.95
CA GLY A 135 -3.38 -8.19 -12.54
C GLY A 135 -3.16 -9.44 -11.71
N VAL A 136 -2.83 -9.22 -10.44
CA VAL A 136 -2.63 -10.24 -9.43
C VAL A 136 -3.54 -9.93 -8.24
N SER A 137 -3.91 -10.96 -7.50
CA SER A 137 -4.66 -10.82 -6.25
C SER A 137 -3.81 -11.38 -5.11
N PRO A 138 -2.74 -10.66 -4.71
CA PRO A 138 -1.86 -11.13 -3.65
C PRO A 138 -2.59 -11.17 -2.31
N ARG A 139 -2.16 -12.07 -1.43
CA ARG A 139 -2.65 -12.07 -0.04
C ARG A 139 -2.14 -10.80 0.65
N THR A 140 -3.02 -10.12 1.36
CA THR A 140 -2.65 -9.00 2.22
C THR A 140 -1.74 -9.53 3.33
N ALA A 141 -0.54 -8.94 3.50
CA ALA A 141 0.43 -9.38 4.51
C ALA A 141 -0.03 -9.16 5.93
N VAL A 142 -0.95 -8.21 6.13
CA VAL A 142 -1.28 -7.78 7.46
C VAL A 142 -2.75 -7.38 7.52
N ASN A 143 -3.52 -8.14 8.30
CA ASN A 143 -4.92 -7.81 8.58
C ASN A 143 -4.98 -6.86 9.78
N TYR A 144 -5.23 -5.58 9.52
CA TYR A 144 -5.42 -4.51 10.52
C TYR A 144 -6.89 -4.33 10.97
N THR A 145 -7.76 -5.31 10.73
CA THR A 145 -9.15 -5.24 11.21
C THR A 145 -9.17 -5.10 12.72
N LEU A 146 -9.71 -3.98 13.19
CA LEU A 146 -9.90 -3.71 14.61
C LEU A 146 -11.01 -4.61 15.17
N VAL A 147 -10.85 -5.01 16.43
CA VAL A 147 -11.87 -5.79 17.13
C VAL A 147 -13.08 -4.90 17.43
N SER A 148 -14.29 -5.47 17.32
CA SER A 148 -15.50 -4.79 17.76
C SER A 148 -15.39 -4.50 19.26
N ARG A 149 -15.55 -3.24 19.65
CA ARG A 149 -15.31 -2.80 21.03
C ARG A 149 -16.44 -1.93 21.56
N ASN A 150 -16.67 -2.01 22.87
CA ASN A 150 -17.66 -1.18 23.53
C ASN A 150 -17.10 0.22 23.80
N LYS A 151 -17.39 1.16 22.89
CA LYS A 151 -16.84 2.53 22.93
C LYS A 151 -17.22 3.34 24.17
N SER A 152 -18.25 2.93 24.93
CA SER A 152 -18.66 3.61 26.15
C SER A 152 -17.86 3.18 27.38
N TRP A 153 -17.06 2.11 27.30
CA TRP A 153 -16.23 1.65 28.41
C TRP A 153 -14.87 2.34 28.43
N PRO A 154 -14.28 2.56 29.62
CA PRO A 154 -12.92 3.07 29.72
C PRO A 154 -11.91 2.07 29.13
N ILE A 155 -10.81 2.61 28.61
CA ILE A 155 -9.67 1.81 28.17
C ILE A 155 -8.84 1.44 29.41
N GLU A 156 -8.52 0.16 29.54
CA GLU A 156 -7.76 -0.40 30.64
C GLU A 156 -6.45 -1.02 30.13
N LEU A 157 -5.37 -0.76 30.85
CA LEU A 157 -4.08 -1.43 30.65
C LEU A 157 -3.93 -2.46 31.78
N LYS A 158 -3.74 -3.73 31.42
CA LYS A 158 -3.60 -4.82 32.38
C LYS A 158 -2.12 -5.13 32.66
N GLN A 159 -1.87 -5.89 33.73
CA GLN A 159 -0.52 -6.25 34.16
C GLN A 159 0.23 -7.13 33.15
N ASP A 160 -0.49 -7.97 32.41
CA ASP A 160 0.02 -8.77 31.29
C ASP A 160 0.26 -7.94 30.01
N LYS A 161 0.16 -6.61 30.12
CA LYS A 161 0.28 -5.62 29.03
C LYS A 161 -0.84 -5.71 27.99
N SER A 162 -1.94 -6.41 28.28
CA SER A 162 -3.13 -6.34 27.45
C SER A 162 -3.76 -4.94 27.52
N ILE A 163 -4.41 -4.57 26.42
CA ILE A 163 -5.24 -3.36 26.30
C ILE A 163 -6.67 -3.85 26.13
N GLU A 164 -7.53 -3.48 27.06
CA GLU A 164 -8.91 -3.93 27.11
C GLU A 164 -9.89 -2.75 27.12
N GLN A 165 -11.06 -2.97 26.54
CA GLN A 165 -12.18 -2.04 26.64
C GLN A 165 -13.47 -2.83 26.91
N GLY A 166 -13.90 -2.84 28.17
CA GLY A 166 -14.94 -3.75 28.65
C GLY A 166 -14.39 -5.15 28.86
N VAL A 167 -14.95 -6.14 28.16
CA VAL A 167 -14.48 -7.55 28.18
C VAL A 167 -13.59 -7.92 26.98
N GLU A 168 -13.42 -6.99 26.04
CA GLU A 168 -12.72 -7.24 24.79
C GLU A 168 -11.26 -6.78 24.89
N LYS A 169 -10.34 -7.69 24.55
CA LYS A 169 -8.94 -7.34 24.30
C LYS A 169 -8.86 -6.68 22.94
N ILE A 170 -8.50 -5.40 22.92
CA ILE A 170 -8.38 -4.58 21.69
C ILE A 170 -6.93 -4.43 21.24
N GLY A 171 -5.97 -4.83 22.08
CA GLY A 171 -4.56 -4.87 21.71
C GLY A 171 -3.67 -5.32 22.85
N PHE A 172 -2.37 -5.14 22.65
CA PHE A 172 -1.35 -5.24 23.69
C PHE A 172 -0.16 -4.37 23.33
N PHE A 173 0.71 -4.12 24.31
CA PHE A 173 1.93 -3.35 24.09
C PHE A 173 3.15 -4.05 24.67
N THR A 174 4.32 -3.76 24.12
CA THR A 174 5.60 -4.23 24.63
C THR A 174 6.56 -3.05 24.75
N SER A 175 7.43 -3.06 25.77
CA SER A 175 8.55 -2.13 25.85
C SER A 175 9.71 -2.66 25.02
N THR A 176 10.31 -1.80 24.19
CA THR A 176 11.48 -2.13 23.37
C THR A 176 12.78 -1.54 23.92
N GLY A 177 12.71 -0.91 25.10
CA GLY A 177 13.85 -0.41 25.84
C GLY A 177 13.86 1.10 26.02
N ASN A 178 14.92 1.58 26.69
CA ASN A 178 15.21 2.98 26.90
C ASN A 178 16.57 3.31 26.28
N VAL A 179 16.62 4.28 25.37
CA VAL A 179 17.86 4.74 24.75
C VAL A 179 17.91 6.26 24.87
N GLY A 180 18.99 6.78 25.47
CA GLY A 180 19.18 8.24 25.59
C GLY A 180 18.08 8.96 26.39
N GLY A 181 17.43 8.29 27.33
CA GLY A 181 16.34 8.87 28.13
C GLY A 181 14.98 8.90 27.42
N GLN A 182 14.87 8.29 26.23
CA GLN A 182 13.60 8.04 25.56
C GLN A 182 13.17 6.59 25.77
N ASP A 183 11.97 6.40 26.31
CA ASP A 183 11.32 5.10 26.42
C ASP A 183 10.62 4.76 25.11
N SER A 184 10.80 3.53 24.64
CA SER A 184 10.23 3.04 23.38
C SER A 184 9.28 1.86 23.60
N TYR A 185 8.21 1.86 22.82
CA TYR A 185 7.13 0.87 22.90
C TYR A 185 6.61 0.48 21.52
N GLU A 186 6.13 -0.74 21.41
CA GLU A 186 5.41 -1.25 20.25
C GLU A 186 3.99 -1.64 20.65
N PHE A 187 3.02 -1.30 19.80
CA PHE A 187 1.60 -1.57 20.00
C PHE A 187 1.11 -2.53 18.93
N PHE A 188 0.27 -3.48 19.35
CA PHE A 188 -0.24 -4.54 18.51
C PHE A 188 -1.74 -4.69 18.69
N ILE A 189 -2.44 -5.05 17.61
CA ILE A 189 -3.81 -5.57 17.72
C ILE A 189 -3.78 -7.04 18.21
N PRO A 190 -4.90 -7.62 18.67
CA PRO A 190 -4.91 -8.88 19.43
C PRO A 190 -4.35 -10.09 18.67
N ASN A 191 -4.39 -10.06 17.34
CA ASN A 191 -3.82 -11.09 16.47
C ASN A 191 -2.29 -11.01 16.32
N GLY A 192 -1.62 -10.07 17.00
CA GLY A 192 -0.16 -9.92 17.01
C GLY A 192 0.40 -9.02 15.90
N VAL A 193 -0.46 -8.37 15.12
CA VAL A 193 -0.04 -7.41 14.11
C VAL A 193 0.40 -6.09 14.75
N LEU A 194 1.62 -5.64 14.44
CA LEU A 194 2.15 -4.35 14.86
C LEU A 194 1.36 -3.21 14.22
N VAL A 195 0.85 -2.28 15.02
CA VAL A 195 0.10 -1.10 14.53
C VAL A 195 0.89 0.19 14.68
N ALA A 196 1.69 0.32 15.74
CA ALA A 196 2.42 1.54 16.01
C ALA A 196 3.72 1.26 16.77
N LYS A 197 4.76 2.03 16.45
CA LYS A 197 5.95 2.20 17.30
C LYS A 197 5.93 3.61 17.87
N VAL A 198 6.24 3.72 19.15
CA VAL A 198 6.14 4.96 19.90
C VAL A 198 7.40 5.16 20.71
N SER A 199 7.93 6.38 20.73
CA SER A 199 8.96 6.79 21.68
C SER A 199 8.63 8.13 22.32
N PHE A 200 8.98 8.30 23.59
CA PHE A 200 8.79 9.56 24.32
C PHE A 200 9.83 9.73 25.42
N ALA A 201 10.10 10.98 25.79
CA ALA A 201 10.95 11.33 26.93
C ALA A 201 10.11 11.90 28.07
N GLY A 202 10.57 11.74 29.32
CA GLY A 202 9.93 12.31 30.51
C GLY A 202 8.95 11.37 31.23
N GLY A 203 8.91 10.08 30.85
CA GLY A 203 8.12 9.06 31.50
C GLY A 203 6.63 9.41 31.59
N ASN A 204 6.03 9.33 32.78
CA ASN A 204 4.63 9.71 33.03
C ASN A 204 4.32 11.20 32.81
N ASN A 205 5.33 12.06 32.68
CA ASN A 205 5.18 13.50 32.44
C ASN A 205 5.45 13.87 30.96
N ALA A 206 5.54 12.90 30.06
CA ALA A 206 5.73 13.16 28.64
C ALA A 206 4.63 14.07 28.09
N GLN A 207 5.02 15.08 27.32
CA GLN A 207 4.11 16.03 26.67
C GLN A 207 3.81 15.67 25.22
N ASN A 208 4.69 14.89 24.60
CA ASN A 208 4.64 14.50 23.21
C ASN A 208 5.31 13.14 23.03
N PHE A 209 4.96 12.45 21.96
CA PHE A 209 5.59 11.21 21.55
C PHE A 209 5.87 11.22 20.05
N GLU A 210 6.93 10.56 19.65
CA GLU A 210 7.17 10.20 18.25
C GLU A 210 6.36 8.95 17.94
N LEU A 211 5.60 8.99 16.86
CA LEU A 211 4.78 7.89 16.37
C LEU A 211 5.26 7.47 14.99
N PHE A 212 5.45 6.18 14.82
CA PHE A 212 5.44 5.51 13.51
C PHE A 212 4.21 4.61 13.43
N SER A 213 3.29 4.86 12.51
CA SER A 213 2.15 3.96 12.27
C SER A 213 2.50 2.94 11.18
N ALA A 214 2.36 1.65 11.47
CA ALA A 214 2.60 0.59 10.49
C ALA A 214 1.52 0.57 9.39
N LYS A 215 0.28 0.91 9.75
CA LYS A 215 -0.85 1.01 8.83
C LYS A 215 -0.68 2.10 7.76
N ASP A 216 -0.14 3.26 8.13
CA ASP A 216 0.00 4.39 7.20
C ASP A 216 1.44 4.58 6.71
N ASN A 217 2.40 3.89 7.32
CA ASN A 217 3.84 4.02 7.06
C ASN A 217 4.37 5.47 7.21
N VAL A 218 3.83 6.22 8.19
CA VAL A 218 4.18 7.63 8.43
C VAL A 218 4.79 7.81 9.82
N ARG A 219 5.80 8.69 9.91
CA ARG A 219 6.37 9.20 11.17
C ARG A 219 5.87 10.60 11.48
N ARG A 220 5.45 10.85 12.71
CA ARG A 220 5.04 12.18 13.18
C ARG A 220 5.23 12.35 14.68
N VAL A 221 5.39 13.58 15.13
CA VAL A 221 5.33 13.95 16.55
C VAL A 221 3.89 14.28 16.91
N VAL A 222 3.39 13.70 17.99
CA VAL A 222 2.01 13.87 18.46
C VAL A 222 2.01 14.40 19.88
N ALA A 223 1.23 15.44 20.14
CA ALA A 223 1.03 15.96 21.49
C ALA A 223 0.17 14.99 22.31
N ILE A 224 0.59 14.71 23.55
CA ILE A 224 -0.14 13.85 24.49
C ILE A 224 -1.21 14.70 25.18
N PRO A 225 -2.50 14.38 25.03
CA PRO A 225 -3.56 15.08 25.75
C PRO A 225 -3.34 15.00 27.26
N GLN A 226 -3.19 16.15 27.92
CA GLN A 226 -2.96 16.25 29.37
C GLN A 226 -4.28 16.35 30.18
N LYS A 227 -5.43 16.39 29.50
CA LYS A 227 -6.74 16.40 30.16
C LYS A 227 -7.03 15.03 30.75
N ASP A 228 -6.68 14.88 32.02
CA ASP A 228 -7.55 14.40 33.10
C ASP A 228 -6.69 14.00 34.30
N ASN A 229 -7.22 14.26 35.50
CA ASN A 229 -6.80 13.63 36.75
C ASN A 229 -7.09 12.13 36.64
N VAL A 230 -6.21 11.41 35.94
CA VAL A 230 -6.29 9.95 35.89
C VAL A 230 -5.92 9.45 37.29
N LYS A 231 -6.93 9.15 38.11
CA LYS A 231 -6.71 8.32 39.31
C LYS A 231 -6.20 6.97 38.82
N PHE A 232 -4.90 6.75 38.95
CA PHE A 232 -4.24 5.54 38.51
C PHE A 232 -3.32 5.03 39.63
N SER A 233 -3.48 3.76 39.98
CA SER A 233 -2.59 3.03 40.88
C SER A 233 -1.56 2.31 40.00
N SER A 234 -0.45 2.99 39.73
CA SER A 234 0.37 2.75 38.51
C SER A 234 1.48 1.72 38.59
N SER A 235 1.87 1.26 39.77
CA SER A 235 3.19 0.63 39.89
C SER A 235 3.27 -0.80 39.32
N VAL A 236 2.14 -1.47 39.09
CA VAL A 236 2.15 -2.91 38.74
C VAL A 236 2.08 -3.17 37.23
N VAL A 237 1.57 -2.21 36.44
CA VAL A 237 1.42 -2.41 34.99
C VAL A 237 2.69 -2.05 34.24
N ASP A 238 3.17 -0.82 34.35
CA ASP A 238 4.39 -0.33 33.68
C ASP A 238 4.86 0.97 34.35
N PRO A 239 6.18 1.25 34.42
CA PRO A 239 6.70 2.51 34.94
C PRO A 239 6.07 3.76 34.28
N ASN A 240 5.73 3.68 32.99
CA ASN A 240 5.16 4.77 32.20
C ASN A 240 3.66 4.63 31.93
N SER A 241 2.96 3.89 32.77
CA SER A 241 1.56 3.52 32.57
C SER A 241 0.58 4.69 32.40
N LEU A 242 0.80 5.85 33.02
CA LEU A 242 -0.05 7.03 32.80
C LEU A 242 0.09 7.54 31.36
N THR A 243 1.33 7.70 30.90
CA THR A 243 1.63 8.11 29.52
C THR A 243 1.11 7.08 28.52
N LEU A 244 1.36 5.80 28.77
CA LEU A 244 0.88 4.72 27.92
C LEU A 244 -0.64 4.70 27.82
N LYS A 245 -1.37 4.98 28.91
CA LYS A 245 -2.84 5.05 28.87
C LYS A 245 -3.33 6.18 27.97
N ARG A 246 -2.67 7.35 28.02
CA ARG A 246 -3.01 8.51 27.17
C ARG A 246 -2.67 8.25 25.70
N ILE A 247 -1.52 7.65 25.42
CA ILE A 247 -1.11 7.26 24.06
C ILE A 247 -2.06 6.20 23.51
N THR A 248 -2.43 5.21 24.31
CA THR A 248 -3.39 4.17 23.93
C THR A 248 -4.76 4.78 23.60
N ALA A 249 -5.25 5.69 24.44
CA ALA A 249 -6.50 6.40 24.17
C ALA A 249 -6.45 7.16 22.83
N TRP A 250 -5.32 7.80 22.54
CA TRP A 250 -5.12 8.46 21.25
C TRP A 250 -5.12 7.47 20.08
N LEU A 251 -4.41 6.33 20.18
CA LEU A 251 -4.38 5.30 19.14
C LEU A 251 -5.79 4.74 18.86
N VAL A 252 -6.56 4.49 19.92
CA VAL A 252 -7.95 4.01 19.85
C VAL A 252 -8.88 5.04 19.20
N GLN A 253 -8.73 6.32 19.53
CA GLN A 253 -9.53 7.41 18.93
C GLN A 253 -9.21 7.61 17.44
N ASN A 254 -7.98 7.34 17.02
CA ASN A 254 -7.52 7.51 15.64
C ASN A 254 -7.63 6.22 14.80
N GLY A 255 -8.25 5.16 15.32
CA GLY A 255 -8.52 3.94 14.56
C GLY A 255 -7.30 3.07 14.28
N TYR A 256 -6.33 3.08 15.20
CA TYR A 256 -5.18 2.16 15.22
C TYR A 256 -5.39 0.97 16.16
N LEU A 257 -6.29 1.10 17.15
CA LEU A 257 -6.69 0.08 18.13
C LEU A 257 -8.21 0.08 18.34
#